data_AF-A0A0R1XYC8-F1
#
_entry.id   AF-A0A0R1XYC8-F1
#
_cell.length_a   1.000
_cell.length_b   1.000
_cell.length_c   1.000
_cell.angle_alpha   90.00
_cell.angle_beta   90.00
_cell.angle_gamma   90.00
#
_symmetry.space_group_name_H-M   'P 1'
#
loop_
_entity.id
_entity.type
_entity.pdbx_description
1 polymer ?
#
loop_
_entity_poly.entity_id
_entity_poly.type
_entity_poly.pdbx_seq_one_letter_code
_entity_poly.pdbx_strand_id
1 'polypeptide(L)'
;MEIGQDDHIHLLVTAPPKISVTNIVRVLKGISARQLFLRFPELKSRYWKVKNRHLWSPGYFAESIGTTNQDAVAKYIDDQREKEKQLPE
;
A
#
# COMPACT_ATOMS: atom_id res chain seq x y z
N MET A 1 13.06 5.01 8.27
CA MET A 1 12.94 3.55 8.06
C MET A 1 13.82 2.90 9.11
N GLU A 2 13.26 2.59 10.26
CA GLU A 2 14.01 1.95 11.34
C GLU A 2 14.06 0.45 11.03
N ILE A 3 15.22 -0.03 10.61
CA ILE A 3 15.46 -1.44 10.33
C ILE A 3 16.21 -2.01 11.54
N GLY A 4 15.59 -2.91 12.30
CA GLY A 4 16.30 -3.77 13.25
C GLY A 4 15.83 -3.80 14.70
N GLN A 5 14.84 -2.99 15.12
CA GLN A 5 14.19 -3.17 16.43
C GLN A 5 12.88 -3.96 16.35
N ASP A 6 12.27 -3.99 15.16
CA ASP A 6 10.94 -4.52 14.93
C ASP A 6 10.92 -5.70 13.94
N ASP A 7 10.00 -6.63 14.13
CA ASP A 7 9.72 -7.77 13.25
C ASP A 7 8.76 -7.42 12.09
N HIS A 8 8.54 -6.12 11.86
CA HIS A 8 7.65 -5.56 10.84
C HIS A 8 8.30 -4.41 10.08
N ILE A 9 7.68 -3.98 8.99
CA ILE A 9 8.15 -2.88 8.15
C ILE A 9 7.08 -1.79 8.02
N HIS A 10 7.52 -0.53 8.00
CA HIS A 10 6.68 0.63 7.73
C HIS A 10 7.03 1.23 6.36
N LEU A 11 6.02 1.46 5.53
CA LEU A 11 6.18 2.03 4.19
C LEU A 11 5.26 3.23 4.03
N LEU A 12 5.81 4.36 3.57
CA LEU A 12 5.02 5.46 3.05
C LEU A 12 4.86 5.28 1.54
N VAL A 13 3.63 5.19 1.06
CA VAL A 13 3.33 4.86 -0.34
C VAL A 13 2.39 5.90 -0.94
N THR A 14 2.77 6.42 -2.11
CA THR A 14 1.89 7.17 -2.99
C THR A 14 1.44 6.27 -4.14
N ALA A 15 0.14 6.21 -4.41
CA ALA A 15 -0.39 5.39 -5.49
C ALA A 15 -1.62 6.07 -6.16
N PRO A 16 -1.89 5.78 -7.44
CA PRO A 16 -3.13 6.22 -8.08
C PRO A 16 -4.37 5.67 -7.35
N PRO A 17 -5.45 6.47 -7.22
CA PRO A 17 -6.65 6.08 -6.47
C PRO A 17 -7.41 4.89 -7.08
N LYS A 18 -7.14 4.56 -8.36
CA LYS A 18 -7.71 3.41 -9.06
C LYS A 18 -7.16 2.07 -8.55
N ILE A 19 -6.05 2.07 -7.81
CA ILE A 19 -5.41 0.86 -7.29
C ILE A 19 -5.81 0.71 -5.82
N SER A 20 -6.46 -0.41 -5.49
CA SER A 20 -6.84 -0.69 -4.11
C SER A 20 -5.62 -0.91 -3.20
N VAL A 21 -5.73 -0.49 -1.95
CA VAL A 21 -4.71 -0.73 -0.90
C VAL A 21 -4.37 -2.22 -0.80
N THR A 22 -5.37 -3.09 -0.84
CA THR A 22 -5.19 -4.55 -0.82
C THR A 22 -4.29 -5.03 -1.97
N ASN A 23 -4.46 -4.51 -3.18
CA ASN A 23 -3.64 -4.89 -4.32
C ASN A 23 -2.20 -4.41 -4.17
N ILE A 24 -1.99 -3.18 -3.68
CA ILE A 24 -0.67 -2.62 -3.41
C ILE A 24 0.07 -3.52 -2.40
N VAL A 25 -0.57 -3.82 -1.26
CA VAL A 25 0.02 -4.65 -0.20
C VAL A 25 0.29 -6.08 -0.68
N ARG A 26 -0.61 -6.67 -1.47
CA ARG A 26 -0.42 -8.00 -2.07
C ARG A 26 0.84 -8.05 -2.92
N VAL A 27 1.03 -7.05 -3.79
CA VAL A 27 2.20 -6.96 -4.68
C VAL A 27 3.47 -6.74 -3.86
N LEU A 28 3.47 -5.79 -2.92
CA LEU A 28 4.63 -5.49 -2.08
C LEU A 28 5.08 -6.71 -1.27
N LYS A 29 4.17 -7.36 -0.54
CA LYS A 29 4.49 -8.55 0.27
C LYS A 29 4.87 -9.75 -0.59
N GLY A 30 4.17 -9.97 -1.71
CA GLY A 30 4.43 -11.09 -2.61
C GLY A 30 5.79 -11.01 -3.30
N ILE A 31 6.09 -9.85 -3.92
CA ILE A 31 7.36 -9.65 -4.62
C ILE A 31 8.52 -9.64 -3.63
N SER A 32 8.42 -8.92 -2.51
CA SER A 32 9.49 -8.88 -1.51
C SER A 32 9.78 -10.26 -0.93
N ALA A 33 8.75 -11.04 -0.57
CA ALA A 33 8.94 -12.40 -0.07
C ALA A 33 9.65 -13.28 -1.09
N ARG A 34 9.22 -13.23 -2.36
CA ARG A 34 9.86 -13.99 -3.44
C ARG A 34 11.33 -13.60 -3.60
N GLN A 35 11.64 -12.30 -3.65
CA GLN A 35 13.00 -11.82 -3.84
C GLN A 35 13.90 -12.15 -2.65
N LEU A 36 13.38 -12.05 -1.42
CA LEU A 36 14.12 -12.39 -0.21
C LEU A 36 14.42 -13.89 -0.14
N PHE A 37 13.47 -14.76 -0.48
CA PHE A 37 13.73 -16.20 -0.55
C PHE A 37 14.69 -16.62 -1.67
N LEU A 38 14.79 -15.84 -2.75
CA LEU A 38 15.77 -16.08 -3.82
C LEU A 38 17.16 -15.62 -3.41
N ARG A 39 17.26 -14.44 -2.78
CA ARG A 39 18.54 -13.83 -2.38
C ARG A 39 19.14 -14.45 -1.12
N PHE A 40 18.29 -14.94 -0.21
CA PHE A 40 18.66 -15.50 1.09
C PHE A 40 18.01 -16.87 1.29
N PRO A 41 18.53 -17.93 0.65
CA PRO A 41 17.97 -19.28 0.74
C PRO A 41 17.84 -19.82 2.17
N GLU A 42 18.69 -19.37 3.09
CA GLU A 42 18.65 -19.67 4.52
C GLU A 42 17.32 -19.28 5.18
N LEU A 43 16.63 -18.26 4.67
CA LEU A 43 15.29 -17.88 5.15
C LEU A 43 14.28 -19.00 4.93
N LYS A 44 14.41 -19.79 3.86
CA LYS A 44 13.54 -20.96 3.66
C LYS A 44 13.72 -21.94 4.81
N SER A 45 14.93 -22.20 5.26
CA SER A 45 15.15 -23.16 6.36
C SER A 45 14.44 -22.74 7.67
N ARG A 46 14.30 -21.43 7.91
CA ARG A 46 13.69 -20.86 9.12
C ARG A 46 12.16 -20.76 9.01
N TYR A 47 11.64 -20.30 7.87
CA TYR A 47 10.22 -20.04 7.67
C TYR A 47 9.45 -21.17 6.95
N TRP A 48 10.14 -22.16 6.37
CA TRP A 48 9.50 -23.29 5.67
C TRP A 48 9.20 -24.48 6.58
N LYS A 49 9.90 -24.61 7.72
CA LYS A 49 9.77 -25.76 8.63
C LYS A 49 8.50 -25.73 9.48
N VAL A 50 7.82 -24.58 9.60
CA VAL A 50 6.71 -24.38 10.55
C VAL A 50 5.38 -24.25 9.81
N LYS A 51 4.83 -25.34 9.25
CA LYS A 51 3.45 -25.53 8.71
C LYS A 51 2.79 -24.46 7.80
N ASN A 52 3.34 -23.26 7.64
CA ASN A 52 2.78 -22.09 6.98
C ASN A 52 3.93 -21.36 6.26
N ARG A 53 3.97 -21.49 4.93
CA ARG A 53 5.08 -21.07 4.06
C ARG A 53 5.04 -19.56 3.77
N HIS A 54 5.14 -18.71 4.78
CA HIS A 54 5.00 -17.26 4.60
C HIS A 54 6.11 -16.49 5.31
N LEU A 55 6.73 -15.55 4.58
CA LEU A 55 7.69 -14.61 5.16
C LEU A 55 6.98 -13.52 5.97
N TRP A 56 5.84 -13.05 5.46
CA TRP A 56 5.04 -12.00 6.07
C TRP A 56 3.79 -12.57 6.72
N SER A 57 3.35 -11.98 7.83
CA SER A 57 2.01 -12.23 8.40
C SER A 57 0.93 -12.03 7.32
N PRO A 58 -0.20 -12.75 7.33
CA PRO A 58 -1.30 -12.52 6.39
C PRO A 58 -1.91 -11.12 6.53
N GLY A 59 -1.95 -10.56 7.75
CA GLY A 59 -2.49 -9.24 8.03
C GLY A 59 -1.59 -8.08 7.56
N TYR A 60 -2.16 -6.88 7.54
CA TYR A 60 -1.44 -5.62 7.33
C TYR A 60 -2.21 -4.46 7.98
N PHE A 61 -1.50 -3.39 8.31
CA PHE A 61 -2.09 -2.11 8.72
C PHE A 61 -1.91 -1.09 7.60
N ALA A 62 -2.92 -0.25 7.39
CA ALA A 62 -2.87 0.83 6.42
C ALA A 62 -3.69 2.01 6.93
N GLU A 63 -3.13 3.20 6.81
CA GLU A 63 -3.76 4.46 7.19
C GLU A 63 -3.48 5.51 6.11
N SER A 64 -4.49 6.33 5.82
CA SER A 64 -4.31 7.48 4.93
C SER A 64 -3.58 8.59 5.67
N ILE A 65 -2.51 9.10 5.09
CA ILE A 65 -1.88 10.34 5.55
C ILE A 65 -2.17 11.47 4.56
N GLY A 66 -2.43 12.67 5.06
CA GLY A 66 -2.63 13.83 4.21
C GLY A 66 -3.11 15.05 4.99
N THR A 67 -2.74 16.24 4.49
CA THR A 67 -3.30 17.50 4.96
C THR A 67 -4.44 17.90 4.03
N THR A 68 -5.65 18.05 4.55
CA THR A 68 -6.80 18.49 3.75
C THR A 68 -6.70 19.99 3.49
N ASN A 69 -6.62 20.40 2.23
CA ASN A 69 -6.73 21.80 1.84
C ASN A 69 -8.21 22.09 1.53
N GLN A 70 -8.92 22.73 2.47
CA GLN A 70 -10.34 23.03 2.32
C GLN A 70 -10.63 23.90 1.08
N ASP A 71 -9.77 24.86 0.79
CA ASP A 71 -9.92 25.74 -0.39
C ASP A 71 -9.79 24.96 -1.69
N ALA A 72 -8.86 23.99 -1.76
CA ALA A 72 -8.71 23.12 -2.92
C ALA A 72 -9.93 22.21 -3.13
N VAL A 73 -10.53 21.72 -2.03
CA VAL A 73 -11.77 20.93 -2.10
C VAL A 73 -12.95 21.80 -2.56
N ALA A 74 -13.11 22.99 -1.99
CA ALA A 74 -14.17 23.93 -2.37
C ALA A 74 -14.07 24.29 -3.86
N LYS A 75 -12.88 24.67 -4.33
CA LYS A 75 -12.62 24.95 -5.74
C LYS A 75 -12.97 23.77 -6.64
N TYR A 76 -12.58 22.55 -6.26
CA TYR A 76 -12.92 21.36 -7.03
C TYR A 76 -14.44 21.16 -7.15
N ILE A 77 -15.21 21.39 -6.08
CA ILE A 77 -16.68 21.25 -6.10
C ILE A 77 -17.30 22.29 -7.04
N ASP A 78 -16.87 23.55 -6.94
CA ASP A 78 -17.40 24.62 -7.79
C ASP A 78 -17.05 24.40 -9.27
N ASP A 79 -15.82 23.97 -9.57
CA ASP A 79 -15.39 23.62 -10.93
C ASP A 79 -16.21 22.44 -11.52
N GLN A 80 -16.64 21.47 -10.71
CA GLN A 80 -17.51 20.38 -11.17
C GLN A 80 -18.92 20.87 -11.48
N ARG A 81 -19.51 21.72 -10.64
CA ARG A 81 -20.84 22.31 -10.85
C ARG A 81 -20.92 23.12 -12.15
N GLU A 82 -19.88 23.90 -12.45
CA GLU A 82 -19.83 24.67 -13.69
C GLU A 82 -19.72 23.79 -14.95
N LYS A 83 -19.03 22.64 -14.86
CA LYS A 83 -18.99 21.67 -15.96
C LYS A 83 -20.35 21.03 -16.22
N GLU A 84 -21.08 20.68 -15.17
CA GLU A 84 -22.43 20.10 -15.27
C GLU A 84 -23.42 21.03 -16.00
N LYS A 85 -23.34 22.35 -15.74
CA LYS A 85 -24.18 23.35 -16.42
C LYS A 85 -23.89 23.48 -17.92
N GLN A 86 -22.70 23.09 -18.37
CA GLN A 86 -22.26 23.23 -19.76
C GLN A 86 -22.51 21.97 -20.60
N LEU A 87 -22.99 20.88 -19.99
CA LEU A 87 -23.37 19.67 -20.71
C LEU A 87 -24.74 19.88 -21.39
N PRO A 88 -24.87 19.64 -22.71
CA PRO A 88 -26.16 19.67 -23.39
C PRO A 88 -27.04 18.50 -22.92
N GLU A 89 -28.36 18.70 -22.94
CA GLU A 89 -29.39 17.66 -22.66
C GLU A 89 -29.30 16.45 -23.60
#